data_AF-A0A940FVL6-F1
#
_entry.id   AF-A0A940FVL6-F1
#
_cell.length_a   1.000
_cell.length_b   1.000
_cell.length_c   1.000
_cell.angle_alpha   90.00
_cell.angle_beta   90.00
_cell.angle_gamma   90.00
#
_symmetry.space_group_name_H-M   'P 1'
#
loop_
_entity.id
_entity.type
_entity.pdbx_description
1 polymer ?
#
loop_
_entity_poly.entity_id
_entity_poly.type
_entity_poly.pdbx_seq_one_letter_code
_entity_poly.pdbx_strand_id
1 'polypeptide(L)'
;MLIRFLSVITLVFLTAARTFSQFQDKVPQIKPVPPDAASLFKTLERPIGNFTGTVPVNFPLFSLKSGTLSADLSLSYNSTGGIKVEEAAGSVGLGFSLADGGGRITQMINGKPDDLTGGFLNAAVQPSDFSCTNTTHLNSVYENQLDLEPDQYMYSFNGRSGKFFLKEDGSVVLMDNASIKIEYSYASPSSNGIRQWIITDEEGNKYYFGSNKAKTIDYKIRNGCEYTSLTNGSTSGSTASASWFLTEAYDMNETNSLKFTYQLANTGFVSYSGGFMVLYFNNTSCA
;
A
#
# COMPACT_ATOMS: atom_id res chain seq x y z
N MET A 1 -56.55 6.94 32.81
CA MET A 1 -56.10 8.33 32.52
C MET A 1 -54.58 8.48 32.65
N LEU A 2 -53.95 7.95 33.71
CA LEU A 2 -52.50 8.00 33.93
C LEU A 2 -51.64 7.43 32.78
N ILE A 3 -52.01 6.28 32.20
CA ILE A 3 -51.22 5.62 31.14
C ILE A 3 -51.16 6.46 29.86
N ARG A 4 -52.25 7.15 29.50
CA ARG A 4 -52.29 8.04 28.33
C ARG A 4 -51.48 9.32 28.54
N PHE A 5 -51.35 9.77 29.78
CA PHE A 5 -50.54 10.94 30.14
C PHE A 5 -49.05 10.58 30.12
N LEU A 6 -48.69 9.39 30.62
CA LEU A 6 -47.32 8.89 30.61
C LEU A 6 -46.80 8.65 29.18
N SER A 7 -47.64 8.12 28.28
CA SER A 7 -47.28 7.89 26.87
C SER A 7 -47.06 9.19 26.08
N VAL A 8 -47.75 10.27 26.43
CA VAL A 8 -47.56 11.59 25.77
C VAL A 8 -46.26 12.23 26.25
N ILE A 9 -45.90 12.07 27.52
CA ILE A 9 -44.64 12.57 28.08
C ILE A 9 -43.43 11.85 27.48
N THR A 10 -43.48 10.52 27.29
CA THR A 10 -42.40 9.79 26.60
C THR A 10 -42.27 10.15 25.13
N LEU A 11 -43.39 10.42 24.43
CA LEU A 11 -43.35 10.83 23.03
C LEU A 11 -42.73 12.23 22.84
N VAL A 12 -42.98 13.15 23.77
CA VAL A 12 -42.36 14.50 23.79
C VAL A 12 -40.87 14.44 24.15
N PHE A 13 -40.45 13.50 24.99
CA PHE A 13 -39.02 13.28 25.27
C PHE A 13 -38.26 12.68 24.08
N LEU A 14 -38.91 11.85 23.26
CA LEU A 14 -38.29 11.27 22.06
C LEU A 14 -38.10 12.29 20.93
N THR A 15 -38.95 13.32 20.83
CA THR A 15 -38.84 14.36 19.78
C THR A 15 -37.90 15.50 20.17
N ALA A 16 -37.54 15.65 21.45
CA ALA A 16 -36.56 16.62 21.93
C ALA A 16 -35.10 16.11 21.86
N ALA A 17 -34.88 14.81 21.64
CA ALA A 17 -33.56 14.25 21.44
C ALA A 17 -33.05 14.60 20.03
N ARG A 18 -32.11 15.54 19.95
CA ARG A 18 -31.33 15.78 18.73
C ARG A 18 -30.51 14.50 18.46
N THR A 19 -30.93 13.70 17.50
CA THR A 19 -30.10 12.62 16.96
C THR A 19 -29.09 13.26 16.01
N PHE A 20 -27.82 13.24 16.39
CA PHE A 20 -26.75 13.56 15.45
C PHE A 20 -26.53 12.32 14.58
N SER A 21 -26.85 12.42 13.30
CA SER A 21 -26.40 11.47 12.31
C SER A 21 -24.88 11.60 12.17
N GLN A 22 -24.16 10.47 12.17
CA GLN A 22 -22.75 10.43 11.78
C GLN A 22 -22.68 10.47 10.25
N PHE A 23 -22.83 11.66 9.67
CA PHE A 23 -22.59 11.85 8.25
C PHE A 23 -21.11 12.16 8.04
N GLN A 24 -20.37 11.22 7.45
CA GLN A 24 -18.98 11.43 7.07
C GLN A 24 -18.95 12.12 5.70
N ASP A 25 -18.81 13.45 5.72
CA ASP A 25 -18.81 14.33 4.54
C ASP A 25 -17.49 14.27 3.73
N LYS A 26 -16.74 13.17 3.84
CA LYS A 26 -15.45 12.98 3.18
C LYS A 26 -15.52 11.76 2.27
N VAL A 27 -15.35 12.01 0.97
CA VAL A 27 -15.17 10.94 -0.02
C VAL A 27 -13.89 10.15 0.35
N PRO A 28 -13.93 8.82 0.32
CA PRO A 28 -12.73 8.01 0.54
C PRO A 28 -11.60 8.42 -0.41
N GLN A 29 -10.45 8.78 0.16
CA GLN A 29 -9.25 9.12 -0.59
C GLN A 29 -8.51 7.84 -0.95
N ILE A 30 -8.72 7.36 -2.18
CA ILE A 30 -8.08 6.14 -2.69
C ILE A 30 -6.60 6.42 -2.93
N LYS A 31 -5.70 5.62 -2.35
CA LYS A 31 -4.25 5.72 -2.54
C LYS A 31 -3.77 4.64 -3.51
N PRO A 32 -3.58 4.97 -4.79
CA PRO A 32 -3.21 3.94 -5.76
C PRO A 32 -1.72 3.61 -5.69
N VAL A 33 -1.40 2.36 -6.03
CA VAL A 33 -0.04 1.93 -6.34
C VAL A 33 0.31 2.24 -7.80
N PRO A 34 1.59 2.43 -8.13
CA PRO A 34 2.00 2.71 -9.50
C PRO A 34 1.61 1.55 -10.45
N PRO A 35 1.31 1.82 -11.73
CA PRO A 35 0.80 0.80 -12.66
C PRO A 35 1.71 -0.42 -12.78
N ASP A 36 3.03 -0.21 -12.76
CA ASP A 36 4.01 -1.29 -12.80
C ASP A 36 3.94 -2.21 -11.57
N ALA A 37 3.67 -1.65 -10.39
CA ALA A 37 3.46 -2.43 -9.17
C ALA A 37 2.10 -3.11 -9.17
N ALA A 38 1.05 -2.38 -9.56
CA ALA A 38 -0.30 -2.92 -9.67
C ALA A 38 -0.34 -4.14 -10.60
N SER A 39 0.30 -4.07 -11.77
CA SER A 39 0.34 -5.19 -12.71
C SER A 39 1.13 -6.37 -12.16
N LEU A 40 2.33 -6.15 -11.61
CA LEU A 40 3.16 -7.23 -11.04
C LEU A 40 2.44 -7.98 -9.92
N PHE A 41 1.73 -7.25 -9.06
CA PHE A 41 1.11 -7.80 -7.86
C PHE A 41 -0.34 -8.28 -8.05
N LYS A 42 -0.91 -8.09 -9.24
CA LYS A 42 -2.25 -8.57 -9.61
C LYS A 42 -2.40 -10.09 -9.44
N THR A 43 -1.33 -10.84 -9.68
CA THR A 43 -1.29 -12.31 -9.58
C THR A 43 -1.28 -12.81 -8.14
N LEU A 44 -0.79 -12.00 -7.17
CA LEU A 44 -0.87 -12.32 -5.75
C LEU A 44 -2.29 -12.24 -5.22
N GLU A 45 -3.07 -11.26 -5.69
CA GLU A 45 -4.47 -11.10 -5.27
C GLU A 45 -5.41 -12.07 -5.97
N ARG A 46 -5.11 -12.36 -7.23
CA ARG A 46 -5.89 -13.25 -8.07
C ARG A 46 -4.92 -14.22 -8.73
N PRO A 47 -4.75 -15.42 -8.17
CA PRO A 47 -3.86 -16.43 -8.73
C PRO A 47 -4.27 -16.82 -10.14
N ILE A 48 -3.28 -16.98 -11.01
CA ILE A 48 -3.46 -17.52 -12.35
C ILE A 48 -3.32 -19.05 -12.33
N GLY A 49 -4.06 -19.72 -13.21
CA GLY A 49 -3.97 -21.17 -13.34
C GLY A 49 -5.25 -21.80 -13.87
N ASN A 50 -5.14 -23.10 -14.16
CA ASN A 50 -6.23 -23.88 -14.74
C ASN A 50 -7.50 -23.84 -13.89
N PHE A 51 -7.37 -23.75 -12.56
CA PHE A 51 -8.51 -23.66 -11.64
C PHE A 51 -9.21 -22.30 -11.66
N THR A 52 -8.54 -21.23 -12.09
CA THR A 52 -9.16 -19.91 -12.32
C THR A 52 -9.59 -19.71 -13.78
N GLY A 53 -9.43 -20.73 -14.63
CA GLY A 53 -9.74 -20.66 -16.05
C GLY A 53 -8.80 -19.74 -16.83
N THR A 54 -7.61 -19.46 -16.29
CA THR A 54 -6.62 -18.57 -16.91
C THR A 54 -5.37 -19.34 -17.30
N VAL A 55 -4.76 -18.97 -18.43
CA VAL A 55 -3.51 -19.56 -18.89
C VAL A 55 -2.35 -18.64 -18.51
N PRO A 56 -1.35 -19.10 -17.76
CA PRO A 56 -0.14 -18.32 -17.52
C PRO A 56 0.62 -18.16 -18.83
N VAL A 57 0.81 -16.93 -19.29
CA VAL A 57 1.59 -16.61 -20.49
C VAL A 57 2.85 -15.88 -20.04
N ASN A 58 4.00 -16.51 -20.23
CA ASN A 58 5.29 -15.99 -19.81
C ASN A 58 6.27 -16.03 -20.99
N PHE A 59 6.94 -14.90 -21.26
CA PHE A 59 7.96 -14.76 -22.30
C PHE A 59 9.32 -14.51 -21.64
N PRO A 60 10.23 -15.50 -21.57
CA PRO A 60 11.56 -15.29 -21.02
C PRO A 60 12.35 -14.34 -21.92
N LEU A 61 12.92 -13.29 -21.33
CA LEU A 61 13.72 -12.30 -22.06
C LEU A 61 15.20 -12.57 -21.90
N PHE A 62 15.66 -12.73 -20.66
CA PHE A 62 17.07 -12.91 -20.35
C PHE A 62 17.25 -13.63 -19.00
N SER A 63 18.32 -14.41 -18.85
CA SER A 63 18.66 -15.09 -17.59
C SER A 63 20.07 -14.64 -17.16
N LEU A 64 20.17 -13.92 -16.05
CA LEU A 64 21.43 -13.56 -15.42
C LEU A 64 21.86 -14.69 -14.50
N LYS A 65 23.10 -15.15 -14.60
CA LYS A 65 23.67 -16.18 -13.71
C LYS A 65 25.02 -15.75 -13.16
N SER A 66 25.22 -15.92 -11.86
CA SER A 66 26.49 -15.69 -11.18
C SER A 66 26.65 -16.72 -10.06
N GLY A 67 27.49 -17.73 -10.29
CA GLY A 67 27.62 -18.87 -9.38
C GLY A 67 26.29 -19.61 -9.22
N THR A 68 25.79 -19.68 -7.99
CA THR A 68 24.48 -20.27 -7.65
C THR A 68 23.31 -19.30 -7.81
N LEU A 69 23.58 -18.00 -7.96
CA LEU A 69 22.53 -17.00 -8.16
C LEU A 69 22.04 -17.02 -9.60
N SER A 70 20.72 -16.99 -9.75
CA SER A 70 20.04 -16.70 -11.01
C SER A 70 19.05 -15.55 -10.82
N ALA A 71 18.88 -14.73 -11.86
CA ALA A 71 17.78 -13.79 -11.97
C ALA A 71 17.23 -13.86 -13.38
N ASP A 72 16.04 -14.44 -13.51
CA ASP A 72 15.38 -14.64 -14.80
C ASP A 72 14.42 -13.48 -15.06
N LEU A 73 14.76 -12.67 -16.06
CA LEU A 73 13.91 -11.58 -16.52
C LEU A 73 12.91 -12.12 -17.53
N SER A 74 11.62 -11.99 -17.22
CA SER A 74 10.56 -12.42 -18.11
C SER A 74 9.42 -11.41 -18.19
N LEU A 75 8.70 -11.45 -19.30
CA LEU A 75 7.48 -10.67 -19.51
C LEU A 75 6.28 -11.59 -19.26
N SER A 76 5.52 -11.29 -18.22
CA SER A 76 4.33 -12.07 -17.82
C SER A 76 3.06 -11.32 -18.16
N TYR A 77 2.11 -11.99 -18.81
CA TYR A 77 0.78 -11.45 -19.08
C TYR A 77 -0.21 -11.91 -18.02
N ASN A 78 -0.83 -10.95 -17.34
CA ASN A 78 -1.73 -11.18 -16.23
C ASN A 78 -3.16 -11.32 -16.74
N SER A 79 -3.49 -12.52 -17.23
CA SER A 79 -4.79 -12.87 -17.80
C SER A 79 -5.92 -13.02 -16.78
N THR A 80 -5.81 -12.40 -15.60
CA THR A 80 -6.70 -12.68 -14.45
C THR A 80 -8.08 -12.05 -14.53
N GLY A 81 -8.86 -12.45 -15.54
CA GLY A 81 -10.22 -11.98 -15.79
C GLY A 81 -10.31 -10.77 -16.72
N GLY A 82 -9.32 -10.58 -17.60
CA GLY A 82 -9.28 -9.50 -18.59
C GLY A 82 -8.67 -8.19 -18.09
N ILE A 83 -8.75 -7.17 -18.94
CA ILE A 83 -8.27 -5.81 -18.69
C ILE A 83 -9.46 -4.96 -18.23
N LYS A 84 -9.34 -4.30 -17.08
CA LYS A 84 -10.39 -3.38 -16.60
C LYS A 84 -10.37 -2.09 -17.42
N VAL A 85 -11.53 -1.44 -17.56
CA VAL A 85 -11.66 -0.17 -18.32
C VAL A 85 -10.72 0.92 -17.80
N GLU A 86 -10.59 1.01 -16.48
CA GLU A 86 -9.73 1.99 -15.80
C GLU A 86 -8.33 1.41 -15.43
N GLU A 87 -7.90 0.32 -16.08
CA GLU A 87 -6.58 -0.26 -15.81
C GLU A 87 -5.49 0.58 -16.49
N ALA A 88 -4.61 1.17 -15.68
CA ALA A 88 -3.46 1.90 -16.19
C ALA A 88 -2.41 0.94 -16.74
N ALA A 89 -1.85 1.26 -17.92
CA ALA A 89 -0.77 0.49 -18.51
C ALA A 89 0.55 0.78 -17.76
N GLY A 90 1.33 -0.28 -17.54
CA GLY A 90 2.70 -0.17 -17.07
C GLY A 90 3.69 0.15 -18.19
N SER A 91 4.97 0.22 -17.83
CA SER A 91 6.11 0.47 -18.72
C SER A 91 6.28 -0.58 -19.83
N VAL A 92 5.76 -1.80 -19.62
CA VAL A 92 5.77 -2.89 -20.60
C VAL A 92 4.44 -3.11 -21.32
N GLY A 93 3.49 -2.18 -21.15
CA GLY A 93 2.18 -2.22 -21.78
C GLY A 93 1.07 -2.75 -20.88
N LEU A 94 -0.16 -2.69 -21.41
CA LEU A 94 -1.38 -3.01 -20.67
C LEU A 94 -1.52 -4.52 -20.45
N GLY A 95 -1.77 -4.93 -19.20
CA GLY A 95 -1.89 -6.34 -18.81
C GLY A 95 -0.58 -7.11 -18.71
N PHE A 96 0.54 -6.51 -19.10
CA PHE A 96 1.86 -7.08 -18.97
C PHE A 96 2.57 -6.57 -17.72
N SER A 97 3.45 -7.42 -17.18
CA SER A 97 4.35 -7.07 -16.08
C SER A 97 5.73 -7.65 -16.33
N LEU A 98 6.76 -6.90 -15.96
CA LEU A 98 8.13 -7.37 -15.98
C LEU A 98 8.38 -8.15 -14.68
N ALA A 99 8.38 -9.49 -14.78
CA ALA A 99 8.45 -10.39 -13.66
C ALA A 99 9.89 -10.88 -13.39
N ASP A 100 10.11 -11.30 -12.14
CA ASP A 100 11.14 -12.21 -11.64
C ASP A 100 12.64 -11.89 -11.79
N GLY A 101 13.05 -10.89 -12.57
CA GLY A 101 14.47 -10.51 -12.68
C GLY A 101 14.85 -9.30 -11.83
N GLY A 102 13.99 -8.30 -11.79
CA GLY A 102 14.33 -6.96 -11.27
C GLY A 102 13.88 -6.67 -9.84
N GLY A 103 13.29 -7.65 -9.14
CA GLY A 103 12.84 -7.63 -7.74
C GLY A 103 12.26 -6.31 -7.17
N ARG A 104 11.08 -6.35 -6.56
CA ARG A 104 10.48 -5.15 -5.96
C ARG A 104 9.72 -5.43 -4.68
N ILE A 105 9.81 -4.50 -3.74
CA ILE A 105 8.91 -4.39 -2.60
C ILE A 105 8.09 -3.12 -2.79
N THR A 106 6.77 -3.20 -2.67
CA THR A 106 5.86 -2.04 -2.74
C THR A 106 4.96 -2.01 -1.52
N GLN A 107 4.85 -0.85 -0.90
CA GLN A 107 3.96 -0.51 0.19
C GLN A 107 2.64 0.05 -0.38
N MET A 108 1.54 -0.57 0.00
CA MET A 108 0.19 -0.02 -0.10
C MET A 108 -0.11 0.72 1.19
N ILE A 109 -0.28 2.04 1.10
CA ILE A 109 -0.48 2.87 2.28
C ILE A 109 -1.98 2.91 2.64
N ASN A 110 -2.30 2.53 3.87
CA ASN A 110 -3.59 2.74 4.51
C ASN A 110 -3.42 3.86 5.54
N GLY A 111 -4.24 4.91 5.53
CA GLY A 111 -4.00 6.04 6.44
C GLY A 111 -2.74 6.84 6.09
N LYS A 112 -1.63 6.64 6.78
CA LYS A 112 -0.34 7.33 6.63
C LYS A 112 0.79 6.32 6.49
N PRO A 113 1.91 6.69 5.84
CA PRO A 113 3.06 5.79 5.76
C PRO A 113 3.55 5.39 7.15
N ASP A 114 3.57 4.08 7.43
CA ASP A 114 4.05 3.49 8.69
C ASP A 114 5.40 4.08 9.15
N ASP A 115 6.29 4.30 8.18
CA ASP A 115 7.68 4.70 8.40
C ASP A 115 7.89 6.21 8.61
N LEU A 116 6.83 7.02 8.60
CA LEU A 116 6.88 8.48 8.77
C LEU A 116 6.26 8.94 10.09
N THR A 117 6.54 10.18 10.47
CA THR A 117 6.01 10.80 11.70
C THR A 117 4.49 10.66 11.79
N GLY A 118 4.02 10.05 12.88
CA GLY A 118 2.59 9.82 13.13
C GLY A 118 1.97 8.70 12.29
N GLY A 119 2.75 7.99 11.48
CA GLY A 119 2.40 6.68 10.95
C GLY A 119 2.55 5.60 12.01
N PHE A 120 2.04 4.40 11.72
CA PHE A 120 1.89 3.31 12.67
C PHE A 120 3.17 2.99 13.48
N LEU A 121 4.35 2.99 12.84
CA LEU A 121 5.62 2.67 13.53
C LEU A 121 6.27 3.86 14.25
N ASN A 122 5.97 5.09 13.84
CA ASN A 122 6.52 6.31 14.45
C ASN A 122 5.42 7.14 15.12
N ALA A 123 4.44 6.44 15.69
CA ALA A 123 3.41 7.00 16.53
C ALA A 123 3.96 7.28 17.93
N ALA A 124 3.60 8.42 18.53
CA ALA A 124 3.99 8.77 19.89
C ALA A 124 3.34 7.86 20.94
N VAL A 125 2.22 7.22 20.58
CA VAL A 125 1.52 6.25 21.42
C VAL A 125 1.02 5.12 20.53
N GLN A 126 1.18 3.86 20.93
CA GLN A 126 0.68 2.73 20.17
C GLN A 126 -0.78 2.42 20.52
N PRO A 127 -1.55 1.80 19.60
CA PRO A 127 -2.93 1.37 19.85
C PRO A 127 -3.06 0.48 21.11
N SER A 128 -2.07 -0.36 21.39
CA SER A 128 -2.04 -1.22 22.59
C SER A 128 -2.02 -0.46 23.92
N ASP A 129 -1.60 0.82 23.93
CA ASP A 129 -1.59 1.68 25.11
C ASP A 129 -2.92 2.43 25.34
N PHE A 130 -3.93 2.20 24.49
CA PHE A 130 -5.18 2.94 24.55
C PHE A 130 -5.95 2.61 25.83
N SER A 131 -6.27 3.65 26.59
CA SER A 131 -7.10 3.55 27.79
C SER A 131 -8.47 4.22 27.58
N CYS A 132 -9.53 3.56 28.03
CA CYS A 132 -10.89 4.11 28.03
C CYS A 132 -11.05 5.37 28.90
N THR A 133 -10.07 5.67 29.77
CA THR A 133 -10.09 6.86 30.64
C THR A 133 -9.40 8.07 30.01
N ASN A 134 -8.63 7.89 28.94
CA ASN A 134 -7.88 8.96 28.30
C ASN A 134 -8.40 9.25 26.89
N THR A 135 -9.24 10.28 26.77
CA THR A 135 -9.82 10.70 25.49
C THR A 135 -8.83 11.41 24.57
N THR A 136 -7.63 11.77 25.03
CA THR A 136 -6.64 12.47 24.18
C THR A 136 -6.18 11.62 23.01
N HIS A 137 -6.06 10.30 23.17
CA HIS A 137 -5.66 9.40 22.08
C HIS A 137 -6.74 9.32 21.00
N LEU A 138 -8.01 9.26 21.41
CA LEU A 138 -9.15 9.32 20.48
C LEU A 138 -9.19 10.65 19.73
N ASN A 139 -8.86 11.76 20.40
CA ASN A 139 -8.75 13.06 19.74
C ASN A 139 -7.57 13.09 18.74
N SER A 140 -6.41 12.51 19.07
CA SER A 140 -5.27 12.43 18.14
C SER A 140 -5.56 11.57 16.90
N VAL A 141 -6.37 10.52 17.03
CA VAL A 141 -6.87 9.74 15.88
C VAL A 141 -7.84 10.58 15.05
N TYR A 142 -8.80 11.25 15.71
CA TYR A 142 -9.80 12.11 15.06
C TYR A 142 -9.15 13.28 14.29
N GLU A 143 -8.11 13.89 14.86
CA GLU A 143 -7.34 14.98 14.26
C GLU A 143 -6.33 14.50 13.20
N ASN A 144 -6.33 13.20 12.87
CA ASN A 144 -5.40 12.60 11.91
C ASN A 144 -3.93 12.86 12.27
N GLN A 145 -3.60 12.82 13.57
CA GLN A 145 -2.22 12.88 14.06
C GLN A 145 -1.65 11.48 14.28
N LEU A 146 -2.50 10.54 14.67
CA LEU A 146 -2.18 9.14 14.90
C LEU A 146 -2.82 8.26 13.83
N ASP A 147 -2.03 7.36 13.25
CA ASP A 147 -2.54 6.29 12.40
C ASP A 147 -2.70 4.98 13.17
N LEU A 148 -3.81 4.30 12.94
CA LEU A 148 -4.15 3.00 13.55
C LEU A 148 -4.15 1.86 12.54
N GLU A 149 -4.01 2.17 11.25
CA GLU A 149 -4.09 1.20 10.17
C GLU A 149 -2.66 0.83 9.75
N PRO A 150 -2.21 -0.43 9.95
CA PRO A 150 -0.91 -0.84 9.44
C PRO A 150 -0.91 -0.89 7.91
N ASP A 151 0.21 -0.50 7.32
CA ASP A 151 0.40 -0.62 5.88
C ASP A 151 0.65 -2.06 5.44
N GLN A 152 0.29 -2.35 4.20
CA GLN A 152 0.54 -3.65 3.57
C GLN A 152 1.73 -3.55 2.62
N TYR A 153 2.69 -4.46 2.78
CA TYR A 153 3.85 -4.58 1.91
C TYR A 153 3.73 -5.82 1.04
N MET A 154 4.10 -5.68 -0.23
CA MET A 154 4.09 -6.74 -1.22
C MET A 154 5.50 -6.88 -1.79
N TYR A 155 6.03 -8.10 -1.83
CA TYR A 155 7.33 -8.38 -2.42
C TYR A 155 7.21 -9.34 -3.60
N SER A 156 8.10 -9.19 -4.57
CA SER A 156 8.31 -10.14 -5.66
C SER A 156 9.78 -10.10 -6.06
N PHE A 157 10.45 -11.25 -6.05
CA PHE A 157 11.84 -11.41 -6.47
C PHE A 157 12.13 -12.87 -6.81
N ASN A 158 12.87 -13.12 -7.89
CA ASN A 158 13.41 -14.44 -8.24
C ASN A 158 12.44 -15.62 -8.03
N GLY A 159 11.22 -15.52 -8.57
CA GLY A 159 10.17 -16.54 -8.47
C GLY A 159 9.39 -16.58 -7.15
N ARG A 160 9.78 -15.78 -6.16
CA ARG A 160 9.11 -15.66 -4.86
C ARG A 160 8.28 -14.39 -4.83
N SER A 161 7.08 -14.47 -4.30
CA SER A 161 6.23 -13.30 -4.08
C SER A 161 5.31 -13.53 -2.88
N GLY A 162 4.85 -12.46 -2.26
CA GLY A 162 3.98 -12.57 -1.09
C GLY A 162 3.69 -11.22 -0.45
N LYS A 163 2.98 -11.28 0.67
CA LYS A 163 2.53 -10.11 1.43
C LYS A 163 3.01 -10.15 2.87
N PHE A 164 3.29 -8.99 3.46
CA PHE A 164 3.61 -8.84 4.87
C PHE A 164 3.15 -7.48 5.40
N PHE A 165 3.13 -7.33 6.71
CA PHE A 165 2.91 -6.07 7.40
C PHE A 165 3.84 -5.96 8.61
N LEU A 166 3.90 -4.78 9.20
CA LEU A 166 4.72 -4.51 10.38
C LEU A 166 3.81 -4.41 11.61
N LYS A 167 4.20 -5.05 12.71
CA LYS A 167 3.53 -4.87 14.01
C LYS A 167 3.98 -3.57 14.67
N GLU A 168 3.28 -3.18 15.75
CA GLU A 168 3.60 -2.01 16.58
C GLU A 168 5.05 -2.02 17.09
N ASP A 169 5.62 -3.21 17.34
CA ASP A 169 7.01 -3.39 17.79
C ASP A 169 8.04 -3.35 16.64
N GLY A 170 7.59 -3.14 15.40
CA GLY A 170 8.41 -3.18 14.20
C GLY A 170 8.74 -4.59 13.69
N SER A 171 8.23 -5.65 14.32
CA SER A 171 8.45 -7.00 13.83
C SER A 171 7.66 -7.25 12.54
N VAL A 172 8.31 -7.93 11.59
CA VAL A 172 7.70 -8.29 10.30
C VAL A 172 6.82 -9.53 10.46
N VAL A 173 5.59 -9.45 9.94
CA VAL A 173 4.66 -10.58 9.89
C VAL A 173 4.35 -10.91 8.44
N LEU A 174 4.82 -12.07 7.99
CA LEU A 174 4.45 -12.62 6.69
C LEU A 174 2.99 -13.10 6.73
N MET A 175 2.22 -12.75 5.71
CA MET A 175 0.83 -13.21 5.56
C MET A 175 0.78 -14.63 4.97
N ASP A 176 1.81 -14.99 4.21
CA ASP A 176 2.01 -16.31 3.65
C ASP A 176 3.07 -17.06 4.47
N ASN A 177 2.96 -18.39 4.55
CA ASN A 177 3.92 -19.22 5.29
C ASN A 177 5.21 -19.44 4.46
N ALA A 178 5.91 -18.36 4.14
CA ALA A 178 7.16 -18.38 3.39
C ALA A 178 8.35 -18.55 4.35
N SER A 179 9.32 -19.38 3.96
CA SER A 179 10.53 -19.64 4.75
C SER A 179 11.62 -18.58 4.50
N ILE A 180 11.23 -17.32 4.46
CA ILE A 180 12.14 -16.18 4.22
C ILE A 180 12.25 -15.31 5.46
N LYS A 181 13.38 -14.62 5.60
CA LYS A 181 13.57 -13.61 6.64
C LYS A 181 13.60 -12.23 6.00
N ILE A 182 12.78 -11.31 6.50
CA ILE A 182 12.74 -9.92 6.04
C ILE A 182 13.25 -9.02 7.16
N GLU A 183 14.24 -8.19 6.84
CA GLU A 183 14.83 -7.20 7.71
C GLU A 183 14.82 -5.84 7.02
N TYR A 184 14.91 -4.75 7.79
CA TYR A 184 14.93 -3.42 7.22
C TYR A 184 15.78 -2.44 8.03
N SER A 185 16.17 -1.34 7.39
CA SER A 185 16.86 -0.24 8.07
C SER A 185 16.33 1.12 7.63
N TYR A 186 16.31 2.05 8.58
CA TYR A 186 15.86 3.43 8.35
C TYR A 186 16.91 4.26 7.64
N ALA A 187 16.45 5.31 6.97
CA ALA A 187 17.28 6.41 6.54
C ALA A 187 17.81 7.17 7.77
N SER A 188 18.87 7.96 7.58
CA SER A 188 19.35 8.91 8.57
C SER A 188 19.05 10.33 8.06
N PRO A 189 18.23 11.13 8.75
CA PRO A 189 17.48 10.81 9.98
C PRO A 189 16.33 9.80 9.75
N SER A 190 15.93 9.08 10.81
CA SER A 190 14.89 8.02 10.75
C SER A 190 13.52 8.52 10.32
N SER A 191 13.24 9.82 10.48
CA SER A 191 12.04 10.49 9.98
C SER A 191 11.89 10.42 8.46
N ASN A 192 12.95 10.08 7.72
CA ASN A 192 12.88 9.86 6.27
C ASN A 192 12.34 8.45 5.93
N GLY A 193 12.07 7.64 6.94
CA GLY A 193 11.46 6.33 6.83
C GLY A 193 12.42 5.22 6.43
N ILE A 194 11.88 4.07 6.06
CA ILE A 194 12.64 2.86 5.75
C ILE A 194 13.38 3.06 4.44
N ARG A 195 14.70 2.90 4.47
CA ARG A 195 15.57 3.13 3.31
C ARG A 195 15.92 1.84 2.59
N GLN A 196 16.05 0.75 3.35
CA GLN A 196 16.53 -0.51 2.84
C GLN A 196 15.73 -1.66 3.41
N TRP A 197 15.43 -2.63 2.55
CA TRP A 197 14.95 -3.94 2.93
C TRP A 197 15.99 -4.99 2.55
N ILE A 198 16.09 -6.03 3.37
CA ILE A 198 16.96 -7.17 3.14
C ILE A 198 16.09 -8.41 3.27
N ILE A 199 15.98 -9.18 2.20
CA ILE A 199 15.32 -10.49 2.23
C ILE A 199 16.40 -11.56 2.19
N THR A 200 16.37 -12.48 3.13
CA THR A 200 17.17 -13.71 3.11
C THR A 200 16.26 -14.88 2.75
N ASP A 201 16.60 -15.62 1.70
CA ASP A 201 15.81 -16.77 1.24
C ASP A 201 16.12 -18.05 2.03
N GLU A 202 15.48 -19.17 1.64
CA GLU A 202 15.67 -20.47 2.29
C GLU A 202 17.10 -21.03 2.14
N GLU A 203 17.81 -20.57 1.10
CA GLU A 203 19.17 -21.00 0.75
C GLU A 203 20.24 -20.11 1.41
N GLY A 204 19.84 -19.06 2.11
CA GLY A 204 20.73 -18.10 2.76
C GLY A 204 21.26 -17.00 1.84
N ASN A 205 20.76 -16.90 0.61
CA ASN A 205 21.08 -15.81 -0.30
C ASN A 205 20.41 -14.51 0.20
N LYS A 206 21.09 -13.38 0.01
CA LYS A 206 20.64 -12.07 0.51
C LYS A 206 20.30 -11.13 -0.64
N TYR A 207 19.11 -10.55 -0.58
CA TYR A 207 18.58 -9.62 -1.57
C TYR A 207 18.35 -8.26 -0.93
N TYR A 208 19.02 -7.22 -1.44
CA TYR A 208 18.96 -5.86 -0.93
C TYR A 208 18.05 -5.01 -1.81
N PHE A 209 17.03 -4.38 -1.23
CA PHE A 209 16.09 -3.50 -1.94
C PHE A 209 16.19 -2.06 -1.43
N GLY A 210 16.00 -1.10 -2.34
CA GLY A 210 16.13 0.32 -2.04
C GLY A 210 17.58 0.75 -2.07
N SER A 211 18.28 0.59 -0.95
CA SER A 211 19.72 0.84 -0.90
C SER A 211 20.54 -0.43 -1.10
N ASN A 212 21.71 -0.28 -1.70
CA ASN A 212 22.70 -1.36 -1.78
C ASN A 212 23.37 -1.66 -0.44
N LYS A 213 24.16 -2.73 -0.37
CA LYS A 213 24.84 -3.14 0.88
C LYS A 213 25.73 -2.04 1.46
N ALA A 214 26.43 -1.29 0.60
CA ALA A 214 27.27 -0.16 0.99
C ALA A 214 26.48 1.13 1.31
N LYS A 215 25.16 1.15 1.07
CA LYS A 215 24.25 2.29 1.27
C LYS A 215 24.62 3.55 0.47
N THR A 216 25.31 3.38 -0.65
CA THR A 216 25.80 4.43 -1.55
C THR A 216 24.81 4.77 -2.67
N ILE A 217 23.96 3.83 -3.06
CA ILE A 217 22.86 4.05 -4.02
C ILE A 217 21.52 3.89 -3.32
N ASP A 218 20.48 4.51 -3.87
CA ASP A 218 19.12 4.43 -3.34
C ASP A 218 18.10 4.46 -4.49
N TYR A 219 17.37 3.36 -4.66
CA TYR A 219 16.27 3.17 -5.57
C TYR A 219 14.95 2.97 -4.80
N LYS A 220 14.74 3.77 -3.75
CA LYS A 220 13.41 3.99 -3.16
C LYS A 220 12.67 5.08 -3.95
N ILE A 221 11.44 4.77 -4.39
CA ILE A 221 10.54 5.73 -5.01
C ILE A 221 9.32 5.91 -4.11
N ARG A 222 8.94 7.17 -3.84
CA ARG A 222 7.66 7.50 -3.22
C ARG A 222 6.74 8.07 -4.28
N ASN A 223 5.54 7.51 -4.38
CA ASN A 223 4.51 7.99 -5.30
C ASN A 223 3.54 8.89 -4.54
N GLY A 224 3.35 10.10 -5.04
CA GLY A 224 2.29 10.99 -4.56
C GLY A 224 0.97 10.71 -5.25
N CYS A 225 -0.13 11.07 -4.60
CA CYS A 225 -1.43 11.26 -5.22
C CYS A 225 -1.94 12.67 -4.91
N GLU A 226 -2.71 13.22 -5.83
CA GLU A 226 -3.43 14.48 -5.65
C GLU A 226 -4.92 14.23 -5.86
N TYR A 227 -5.74 14.75 -4.96
CA TYR A 227 -7.20 14.73 -5.08
C TYR A 227 -7.69 16.11 -5.46
N THR A 228 -8.39 16.19 -6.59
CA THR A 228 -8.98 17.45 -7.06
C THR A 228 -10.50 17.33 -7.01
N SER A 229 -11.15 18.21 -6.24
CA SER A 229 -12.60 18.35 -6.28
C SER A 229 -13.02 19.15 -7.51
N LEU A 230 -14.04 18.65 -8.24
CA LEU A 230 -14.63 19.29 -9.42
C LEU A 230 -15.20 20.69 -9.12
N THR A 231 -15.55 21.00 -7.87
CA THR A 231 -16.26 22.23 -7.51
C THR A 231 -15.40 23.27 -6.81
N ASN A 232 -14.33 22.88 -6.12
CA ASN A 232 -13.58 23.80 -5.24
C ASN A 232 -12.10 23.98 -5.61
N GLY A 233 -11.59 23.34 -6.67
CA GLY A 233 -10.20 23.50 -7.15
C GLY A 233 -9.11 23.19 -6.11
N SER A 234 -9.50 22.74 -4.91
CA SER A 234 -8.62 22.47 -3.80
C SER A 234 -7.94 21.13 -4.05
N THR A 235 -6.61 21.15 -4.13
CA THR A 235 -5.80 19.94 -4.21
C THR A 235 -5.33 19.54 -2.82
N SER A 236 -5.50 18.27 -2.48
CA SER A 236 -4.86 17.68 -1.31
C SER A 236 -3.89 16.62 -1.79
N GLY A 237 -2.61 16.81 -1.51
CA GLY A 237 -1.55 15.85 -1.81
C GLY A 237 -1.35 14.87 -0.66
N SER A 238 -1.15 13.59 -0.96
CA SER A 238 -0.73 12.58 0.01
C SER A 238 0.30 11.65 -0.62
N THR A 239 1.10 10.99 0.23
CA THR A 239 1.85 9.81 -0.24
C THR A 239 0.85 8.67 -0.47
N ALA A 240 0.90 8.10 -1.67
CA ALA A 240 0.02 7.02 -2.11
C ALA A 240 0.64 5.64 -1.92
N SER A 241 1.93 5.52 -2.23
CA SER A 241 2.70 4.28 -2.07
C SER A 241 4.20 4.55 -2.03
N ALA A 242 4.99 3.58 -1.58
CA ALA A 242 6.43 3.58 -1.73
C ALA A 242 6.89 2.25 -2.35
N SER A 243 7.93 2.29 -3.19
CA SER A 243 8.52 1.12 -3.82
C SER A 243 10.02 1.10 -3.64
N TRP A 244 10.58 -0.04 -3.26
CA TRP A 244 12.01 -0.31 -3.16
C TRP A 244 12.39 -1.35 -4.20
N PHE A 245 13.28 -0.97 -5.11
CA PHE A 245 13.74 -1.86 -6.19
C PHE A 245 14.97 -2.66 -5.73
N LEU A 246 15.09 -3.91 -6.19
CA LEU A 246 16.22 -4.79 -5.89
C LEU A 246 17.50 -4.17 -6.43
N THR A 247 18.48 -3.91 -5.58
CA THR A 247 19.74 -3.28 -5.99
C THR A 247 20.86 -4.28 -6.15
N GLU A 248 20.95 -5.24 -5.23
CA GLU A 248 22.01 -6.24 -5.19
C GLU A 248 21.48 -7.56 -4.65
N ALA A 249 21.96 -8.67 -5.20
CA ALA A 249 21.76 -10.01 -4.68
C ALA A 249 23.13 -10.66 -4.43
N TYR A 250 23.27 -11.35 -3.30
CA TYR A 250 24.49 -12.05 -2.89
C TYR A 250 24.16 -13.50 -2.58
N ASP A 251 25.08 -14.40 -2.93
CA ASP A 251 25.01 -15.79 -2.50
C ASP A 251 25.28 -15.88 -0.99
N MET A 252 24.95 -17.03 -0.38
CA MET A 252 25.17 -17.27 1.06
C MET A 252 26.60 -16.95 1.52
N ASN A 253 27.59 -17.20 0.65
CA ASN A 253 29.01 -16.99 0.95
C ASN A 253 29.52 -15.59 0.57
N GLU A 254 28.67 -14.75 -0.02
CA GLU A 254 28.99 -13.42 -0.55
C GLU A 254 30.14 -13.39 -1.58
N THR A 255 30.38 -14.51 -2.27
CA THR A 255 31.40 -14.65 -3.33
C THR A 255 30.89 -14.24 -4.69
N ASN A 256 29.61 -14.46 -4.95
CA ASN A 256 28.94 -14.12 -6.19
C ASN A 256 27.89 -13.04 -5.93
N SER A 257 27.70 -12.14 -6.91
CA SER A 257 26.70 -11.10 -6.78
C SER A 257 26.08 -10.71 -8.11
N LEU A 258 24.83 -10.29 -8.05
CA LEU A 258 24.11 -9.64 -9.14
C LEU A 258 23.80 -8.21 -8.73
N LYS A 259 23.98 -7.25 -9.66
CA LYS A 259 23.75 -5.83 -9.42
C LYS A 259 22.78 -5.27 -10.45
N PHE A 260 21.86 -4.43 -9.97
CA PHE A 260 20.78 -3.88 -10.77
C PHE A 260 20.82 -2.35 -10.71
N THR A 261 20.67 -1.72 -11.86
CA THR A 261 20.70 -0.27 -12.03
C THR A 261 19.40 0.16 -12.69
N TYR A 262 18.79 1.21 -12.14
CA TYR A 262 17.49 1.72 -12.61
C TYR A 262 17.64 3.17 -13.04
N GLN A 263 16.82 3.55 -14.03
CA GLN A 263 16.62 4.93 -14.42
C GLN A 263 15.24 5.39 -13.95
N LEU A 264 15.19 6.55 -13.31
CA LEU A 264 13.93 7.16 -12.89
C LEU A 264 13.17 7.68 -14.12
N ALA A 265 11.88 7.38 -14.16
CA ALA A 265 10.94 7.92 -15.11
C ALA A 265 9.77 8.57 -14.35
N ASN A 266 9.37 9.76 -14.77
CA ASN A 266 8.19 10.44 -14.22
C ASN A 266 6.97 10.04 -15.02
N THR A 267 6.05 9.30 -14.39
CA THR A 267 4.79 8.87 -14.98
C THR A 267 3.63 9.27 -14.08
N GLY A 268 2.53 9.71 -14.66
CA GLY A 268 1.29 10.03 -13.95
C GLY A 268 0.09 9.39 -14.64
N PHE A 269 -0.93 9.05 -13.87
CA PHE A 269 -2.22 8.60 -14.38
C PHE A 269 -3.32 9.27 -13.55
N VAL A 270 -4.49 9.42 -14.16
CA VAL A 270 -5.67 9.97 -13.50
C VAL A 270 -6.70 8.86 -13.41
N SER A 271 -7.21 8.63 -12.21
CA SER A 271 -8.35 7.74 -11.97
C SER A 271 -9.55 8.58 -11.53
N TYR A 272 -10.72 8.30 -12.10
CA TYR A 272 -11.96 8.94 -11.65
C TYR A 272 -12.60 8.10 -10.54
N SER A 273 -12.79 8.70 -9.37
CA SER A 273 -13.56 8.11 -8.28
C SER A 273 -14.92 8.78 -8.22
N GLY A 274 -15.99 7.99 -8.36
CA GLY A 274 -17.37 8.47 -8.22
C GLY A 274 -17.75 8.60 -6.74
N GLY A 275 -18.03 9.82 -6.28
CA GLY A 275 -18.67 10.08 -5.00
C GLY A 275 -20.15 10.42 -5.17
N PHE A 276 -21.01 9.99 -4.25
CA PHE A 276 -22.37 10.50 -4.15
C PHE A 276 -22.32 11.89 -3.51
N MET A 277 -22.88 12.90 -4.17
CA MET A 277 -23.11 14.21 -3.54
C MET A 277 -24.54 14.28 -3.02
N VAL A 278 -24.73 14.89 -1.84
CA VAL A 278 -26.05 15.30 -1.38
C VAL A 278 -26.48 16.48 -2.25
N LEU A 279 -27.55 16.31 -3.02
CA LEU A 279 -28.20 17.43 -3.70
C LEU A 279 -28.85 18.31 -2.64
N TYR A 280 -28.26 19.47 -2.37
CA TYR A 280 -28.94 20.51 -1.61
C TYR A 280 -30.06 21.07 -2.48
N PHE A 281 -31.28 20.55 -2.29
CA PHE A 281 -32.46 21.27 -2.72
C PHE A 281 -32.53 22.53 -1.86
N ASN A 282 -32.10 23.66 -2.42
CA ASN A 282 -32.53 24.95 -1.91
C ASN A 282 -34.05 24.90 -1.94
N ASN A 283 -34.69 25.00 -0.78
CA ASN A 283 -36.11 25.29 -0.67
C ASN A 283 -36.35 26.68 -1.28
N THR A 284 -36.31 26.79 -2.60
CA THR A 284 -37.10 27.79 -3.29
C THR A 284 -38.53 27.32 -3.09
N SER A 285 -39.18 27.95 -2.12
CA SER A 285 -40.62 27.93 -1.92
C SER A 285 -41.35 27.74 -3.25
N CYS A 286 -42.11 26.64 -3.39
CA CYS A 286 -43.20 26.62 -4.34
C CYS A 286 -44.14 27.78 -3.96
N ALA A 287 -44.16 28.81 -4.80
CA ALA A 287 -45.29 29.71 -4.92
C ALA A 287 -46.27 29.12 -5.95
#